data_AF-A0A6L2PA10-F1
#
_entry.id   AF-A0A6L2PA10-F1
#
_cell.length_a   1.000
_cell.length_b   1.000
_cell.length_c   1.000
_cell.angle_alpha   90.00
_cell.angle_beta   90.00
_cell.angle_gamma   90.00
#
_symmetry.space_group_name_H-M   'P 1'
#
loop_
_entity.id
_entity.type
_entity.pdbx_description
1 polymer ?
#
loop_
_entity_poly.entity_id
_entity_poly.type
_entity_poly.pdbx_seq_one_letter_code
_entity_poly.pdbx_strand_id
1 'polypeptide(L)'
;MESKESVILVDSCGNCLSKFGFLYRGIEAVVIDYVRPIIFGNVISKLAVGAVYVLSITTLAGLFFFITNDVGIVVAIKQLWQL
;
A
#
# COMPACT_ATOMS: atom_id res chain seq x y z
N MET A 1 -5.82 8.07 28.01
CA MET A 1 -6.32 7.07 27.04
C MET A 1 -5.51 7.06 25.75
N GLU A 2 -4.79 8.15 25.44
CA GLU A 2 -3.83 8.27 24.31
C GLU A 2 -2.70 7.21 24.25
N SER A 3 -2.24 6.68 25.39
CA SER A 3 -1.10 5.75 25.42
C SER A 3 -1.42 4.32 24.97
N LYS A 4 -2.70 3.90 24.93
CA LYS A 4 -3.06 2.59 24.38
C LYS A 4 -3.17 2.64 22.87
N GLU A 5 -3.78 3.67 22.28
CA GLU A 5 -3.90 3.85 20.82
C GLU A 5 -2.56 3.96 20.11
N SER A 6 -1.55 4.61 20.70
CA SER A 6 -0.19 4.64 20.14
C SER A 6 0.45 3.25 20.09
N VAL A 7 0.15 2.35 21.04
CA VAL A 7 0.67 0.97 21.02
C VAL A 7 -0.08 0.13 19.98
N ILE A 8 -1.41 0.26 19.84
CA ILE A 8 -2.17 -0.44 18.78
C ILE A 8 -1.79 0.09 17.39
N LEU A 9 -1.51 1.38 17.25
CA LEU A 9 -1.02 1.99 16.02
C LEU A 9 0.39 1.53 15.67
N VAL A 10 1.31 1.40 16.64
CA VAL A 10 2.66 0.90 16.39
C VAL A 10 2.66 -0.60 16.06
N ASP A 11 1.84 -1.42 16.74
CA ASP A 11 1.67 -2.84 16.42
C ASP A 11 0.99 -3.05 15.06
N SER A 12 -0.04 -2.26 14.75
CA SER A 12 -0.72 -2.27 13.45
C SER A 12 0.17 -1.73 12.33
N CYS A 13 1.02 -0.73 12.63
CA CYS A 13 2.03 -0.21 11.70
C CYS A 13 3.10 -1.27 11.42
N GLY A 14 3.57 -2.00 12.42
CA GLY A 14 4.52 -3.11 12.25
C GLY A 14 3.97 -4.25 11.38
N ASN A 15 2.73 -4.67 11.64
CA ASN A 15 2.07 -5.70 10.83
C ASN A 15 1.69 -5.21 9.42
N CYS A 16 1.32 -3.94 9.25
CA CYS A 16 1.09 -3.34 7.93
C CYS A 16 2.40 -3.23 7.14
N LEU A 17 3.50 -2.79 7.75
CA LEU A 17 4.82 -2.69 7.12
C LEU A 17 5.32 -4.06 6.65
N SER A 18 5.09 -5.13 7.42
CA SER A 18 5.47 -6.49 7.02
C SER A 18 4.65 -7.01 5.84
N LYS A 19 3.31 -6.81 5.86
CA LYS A 19 2.42 -7.20 4.75
C LYS A 19 2.69 -6.39 3.49
N PHE A 20 2.91 -5.09 3.64
CA PHE A 20 3.33 -4.21 2.57
C PHE A 20 4.68 -4.64 2.00
N GLY A 21 5.58 -5.06 2.90
CA GLY A 21 6.88 -5.66 2.66
C GLY A 21 6.87 -6.79 1.62
N PHE A 22 5.97 -7.74 1.84
CA PHE A 22 5.84 -8.90 0.97
C PHE A 22 5.17 -8.56 -0.36
N LEU A 23 4.16 -7.68 -0.34
CA LEU A 23 3.42 -7.27 -1.54
C LEU A 23 4.25 -6.40 -2.48
N TYR A 24 5.04 -5.45 -1.94
CA TYR A 24 5.86 -4.56 -2.77
C TYR A 24 6.90 -5.36 -3.56
N ARG A 25 7.54 -6.32 -2.88
CA ARG A 25 8.63 -7.12 -3.45
C ARG A 25 8.12 -8.15 -4.46
N GLY A 26 6.89 -8.64 -4.26
CA GLY A 26 6.17 -9.44 -5.24
C GLY A 26 5.75 -8.64 -6.48
N ILE A 27 5.21 -7.43 -6.30
CA ILE A 27 4.80 -6.55 -7.41
C ILE A 27 6.01 -6.05 -8.20
N GLU A 28 7.12 -5.73 -7.53
CA GLU A 28 8.37 -5.34 -8.19
C GLU A 28 8.90 -6.48 -9.07
N ALA A 29 8.92 -7.72 -8.57
CA ALA A 29 9.29 -8.90 -9.37
C ALA A 29 8.37 -9.09 -10.59
N VAL A 30 7.05 -9.01 -10.41
CA VAL A 30 6.06 -9.07 -11.50
C VAL A 30 6.31 -8.00 -12.55
N VAL A 31 6.50 -6.74 -12.15
CA VAL A 31 6.76 -5.64 -13.10
C VAL A 31 8.05 -5.86 -13.88
N ILE A 32 9.11 -6.36 -13.24
CA ILE A 32 10.38 -6.67 -13.90
C ILE A 32 10.23 -7.83 -14.89
N ASP A 33 9.39 -8.83 -14.59
CA ASP A 33 9.11 -9.98 -15.47
C ASP A 33 8.27 -9.60 -16.69
N TYR A 34 7.25 -8.74 -16.52
CA TYR A 34 6.36 -8.33 -17.61
C TYR A 34 6.93 -7.19 -18.47
N VAL A 35 7.67 -6.24 -17.89
CA VAL A 35 8.27 -5.11 -18.61
C VAL A 35 9.74 -5.42 -18.91
N ARG A 36 9.96 -6.49 -19.67
CA ARG A 36 11.31 -6.91 -20.05
C ARG A 36 11.91 -5.87 -21.01
N PRO A 37 13.10 -5.31 -20.71
CA PRO A 37 13.68 -4.20 -21.48
C PRO A 37 13.98 -4.53 -22.95
N ILE A 38 14.08 -5.82 -23.29
CA ILE A 38 14.32 -6.29 -24.67
C ILE A 38 13.09 -6.13 -25.59
N ILE A 39 11.87 -6.05 -25.04
CA ILE A 39 10.62 -6.00 -25.83
C ILE A 39 10.06 -4.57 -25.88
N PHE A 40 10.14 -3.83 -24.77
CA PHE A 40 9.52 -2.49 -24.65
C PHE A 40 10.51 -1.33 -24.74
N GLY A 41 11.81 -1.60 -24.81
CA GLY A 41 12.84 -0.56 -24.77
C GLY A 41 13.07 -0.02 -23.35
N ASN A 42 14.28 0.50 -23.14
CA ASN A 42 14.84 0.76 -21.80
C ASN A 42 14.11 1.84 -20.98
N VAL A 43 13.30 2.67 -21.64
CA VAL A 43 12.67 3.86 -21.04
C VAL A 43 11.43 3.48 -20.23
N ILE A 44 10.65 2.49 -20.71
CA ILE A 44 9.37 2.10 -20.11
C ILE A 44 9.58 1.29 -18.83
N SER A 45 10.61 0.43 -18.76
CA SER A 45 10.93 -0.31 -17.51
C SER A 45 11.26 0.62 -16.34
N LYS A 46 11.95 1.74 -16.60
CA LYS A 46 12.27 2.73 -15.56
C LYS A 46 11.04 3.47 -15.02
N LEU A 47 10.10 3.78 -15.91
CA LEU A 47 8.85 4.45 -15.54
C LEU A 47 7.93 3.52 -14.75
N ALA A 48 7.87 2.24 -15.13
CA ALA A 48 7.02 1.24 -14.47
C ALA A 48 7.41 1.04 -12.99
N VAL A 49 8.70 0.93 -12.69
CA VAL A 49 9.18 0.84 -11.30
C VAL A 49 8.88 2.14 -10.53
N GLY A 50 9.01 3.29 -11.18
CA GLY A 50 8.65 4.59 -10.58
C GLY A 50 7.16 4.70 -10.22
N ALA A 51 6.27 4.22 -11.08
CA ALA A 51 4.83 4.21 -10.84
C ALA A 51 4.46 3.31 -9.63
N VAL A 52 5.10 2.15 -9.50
CA VAL A 52 4.91 1.26 -8.33
C VAL A 52 5.32 1.95 -7.03
N TYR A 53 6.39 2.75 -7.04
CA TYR A 53 6.84 3.51 -5.87
C TYR A 53 5.82 4.58 -5.44
N VAL A 54 5.24 5.30 -6.41
CA VAL A 54 4.21 6.31 -6.13
C VAL A 54 2.94 5.66 -5.58
N LEU A 55 2.51 4.56 -6.18
CA LEU A 55 1.32 3.81 -5.76
C LEU A 55 1.51 3.24 -4.34
N SER A 56 2.72 2.79 -4.02
CA SER A 56 3.11 2.32 -2.70
C SER A 56 2.95 3.41 -1.62
N ILE A 57 3.52 4.60 -1.84
CA ILE A 57 3.43 5.71 -0.89
C ILE A 57 1.98 6.19 -0.74
N THR A 58 1.24 6.25 -1.86
CA THR A 58 -0.16 6.68 -1.87
C THR A 58 -1.06 5.72 -1.09
N THR A 59 -0.82 4.41 -1.21
CA THR A 59 -1.58 3.39 -0.47
C THR A 59 -1.34 3.50 1.03
N LEU A 60 -0.10 3.74 1.45
CA LEU A 60 0.24 3.91 2.87
C LEU A 60 -0.35 5.22 3.44
N ALA A 61 -0.25 6.32 2.68
CA ALA A 61 -0.80 7.61 3.07
C ALA A 61 -2.34 7.61 3.11
N GLY A 62 -2.99 6.98 2.13
CA GLY A 62 -4.44 6.85 2.07
C GLY A 62 -4.99 6.05 3.25
N LEU A 63 -4.32 4.96 3.63
CA LEU A 63 -4.73 4.14 4.77
C LEU A 63 -4.62 4.91 6.10
N PHE A 64 -3.53 5.66 6.29
CA PHE A 64 -3.35 6.51 7.47
C PHE A 64 -4.39 7.62 7.55
N PHE A 65 -4.67 8.28 6.43
CA PHE A 65 -5.68 9.33 6.34
C PHE A 65 -7.08 8.82 6.69
N PHE A 66 -7.43 7.62 6.22
CA PHE A 66 -8.71 6.96 6.49
C PHE A 66 -8.90 6.53 7.95
N ILE A 67 -7.81 6.23 8.65
CA ILE A 67 -7.86 5.85 10.08
C ILE A 67 -7.95 7.10 10.98
N THR A 68 -7.39 8.25 10.56
CA THR A 68 -7.39 9.47 11.36
C THR A 68 -8.59 10.39 11.11
N ASN A 69 -9.09 10.45 9.87
CA ASN A 69 -10.13 11.42 9.49
C ASN A 69 -11.51 10.79 9.25
N ASP A 70 -11.63 9.46 9.29
CA ASP A 70 -12.85 8.73 8.90
C ASP A 70 -13.31 7.71 9.96
N VAL A 71 -14.48 7.09 9.77
CA VAL A 71 -15.15 6.17 10.73
C VAL A 71 -14.41 4.83 10.92
N GLY A 72 -13.32 4.62 10.16
CA GLY A 72 -12.50 3.41 10.15
C GLY A 72 -12.93 2.38 9.10
N ILE A 73 -11.95 1.60 8.60
CA ILE A 73 -12.11 0.62 7.51
C ILE A 73 -13.25 -0.38 7.74
N VAL A 74 -13.46 -0.81 8.98
CA VAL A 74 -14.47 -1.82 9.31
C VAL A 74 -15.88 -1.25 9.16
N VAL A 75 -16.10 0.01 9.53
CA VAL A 75 -17.40 0.67 9.40
C VAL A 75 -17.68 1.01 7.94
N ALA A 76 -16.65 1.45 7.20
CA ALA A 76 -16.76 1.70 5.76
C ALA A 76 -17.16 0.43 4.97
N ILE A 77 -16.56 -0.73 5.26
CA ILE A 77 -16.93 -2.01 4.61
C ILE A 77 -18.38 -2.39 4.94
N LYS A 78 -18.81 -2.19 6.19
CA LYS A 78 -20.20 -2.46 6.58
C LYS A 78 -21.18 -1.59 5.82
N GLN A 79 -20.90 -0.29 5.66
CA GLN A 79 -21.76 0.61 4.89
C GLN A 79 -21.79 0.25 3.40
N LEU A 80 -20.67 -0.22 2.85
CA LEU A 80 -20.58 -0.72 1.46
C LEU A 80 -21.43 -1.98 1.24
N TRP A 81 -21.62 -2.80 2.26
CA TRP A 81 -22.47 -3.99 2.22
C TRP A 81 -23.92 -3.73 2.67
N GLN A 82 -24.27 -2.49 3.03
CA GLN A 82 -25.66 -2.08 3.24
C GLN A 82 -26.27 -1.38 2.02
N LEU A 83 -25.48 -1.15 0.98
CA LEU A 83 -25.95 -0.88 -0.38
C LEU A 83 -26.32 -2.19 -1.09
#